data_AF-A0A3D1E6J7-F1
#
_entry.id   AF-A0A3D1E6J7-F1
#
_cell.length_a   1.000
_cell.length_b   1.000
_cell.length_c   1.000
_cell.angle_alpha   90.00
_cell.angle_beta   90.00
_cell.angle_gamma   90.00
#
_symmetry.space_group_name_H-M   'P 1'
#
loop_
_entity.id
_entity.type
_entity.pdbx_description
1 polymer ?
#
loop_
_entity_poly.entity_id
_entity_poly.type
_entity_poly.pdbx_seq_one_letter_code
_entity_poly.pdbx_strand_id
1 'polypeptide(L)' 'GYEQCYLETMPQMLDAQKLYLKKGFKYIDGPMGDTGHCSCPIHMLLAL' A
#
# COMPACT_ATOMS: atom_id res chain seq x y z
N GLY A 1 -19.72 6.39 -1.67
CA GLY A 1 -18.52 6.25 -2.51
C GLY A 1 -17.47 5.48 -1.73
N TYR A 2 -16.30 5.24 -2.31
CA TYR A 2 -15.17 4.69 -1.56
C TYR A 2 -14.43 5.83 -0.85
N GLU A 3 -13.99 5.59 0.39
CA GLU A 3 -13.30 6.60 1.20
C GLU A 3 -11.77 6.41 1.17
N GLN A 4 -11.31 5.19 0.86
CA GLN A 4 -9.90 4.82 0.91
C GLN A 4 -9.56 3.76 -0.14
N CYS A 5 -8.29 3.75 -0.57
CA CYS A 5 -7.69 2.72 -1.41
C CYS A 5 -6.46 2.15 -0.71
N TYR A 6 -6.46 0.84 -0.50
CA TYR A 6 -5.38 0.09 0.15
C TYR A 6 -4.62 -0.75 -0.88
N LEU A 7 -3.29 -0.80 -0.75
CA LEU A 7 -2.45 -1.69 -1.56
C LEU A 7 -1.31 -2.29 -0.74
N GLU A 8 -0.88 -3.46 -1.19
CA GLU A 8 0.30 -4.15 -0.68
C GLU A 8 1.34 -4.27 -1.80
N THR A 9 2.62 -4.11 -1.46
CA THR A 9 3.72 -4.18 -2.43
C THR A 9 4.98 -4.79 -1.81
N MET A 10 6.00 -4.98 -2.64
CA MET A 10 7.26 -5.58 -2.22
C MET A 10 8.34 -4.49 -1.97
N PRO A 11 9.23 -4.68 -0.99
CA PRO A 11 10.32 -3.73 -0.68
C PRO A 11 11.21 -3.41 -1.88
N GLN A 12 11.47 -4.39 -2.73
CA GLN A 12 12.29 -4.25 -3.94
C GLN A 12 11.60 -3.50 -5.08
N MET A 13 10.28 -3.28 -5.04
CA MET A 13 9.52 -2.55 -6.06
C MET A 13 9.62 -1.03 -5.84
N LEU A 14 10.85 -0.50 -5.78
CA LEU A 14 11.12 0.89 -5.44
C LEU A 14 10.44 1.88 -6.39
N ASP A 15 10.38 1.59 -7.69
CA ASP A 15 9.75 2.48 -8.66
C ASP A 15 8.22 2.51 -8.52
N ALA A 16 7.61 1.37 -8.18
CA ALA A 16 6.18 1.31 -7.89
C ALA A 16 5.85 2.09 -6.61
N GLN A 17 6.63 1.87 -5.54
CA GLN A 17 6.47 2.62 -4.28
C GLN A 17 6.60 4.13 -4.49
N LYS A 18 7.60 4.59 -5.25
CA LYS A 18 7.74 6.01 -5.61
C LYS A 18 6.51 6.54 -6.37
N LEU A 19 5.97 5.75 -7.30
CA LEU A 19 4.76 6.11 -8.02
C LEU A 19 3.56 6.26 -7.07
N TYR A 20 3.37 5.32 -6.15
CA TYR A 20 2.28 5.36 -5.18
C TYR A 20 2.41 6.56 -4.23
N LEU A 21 3.61 6.83 -3.71
CA LEU A 21 3.88 8.04 -2.92
C LEU A 21 3.53 9.31 -3.69
N LYS A 22 3.90 9.40 -4.98
CA LYS A 22 3.57 10.54 -5.84
C LYS A 22 2.05 10.68 -6.06
N LYS A 23 1.31 9.56 -6.02
CA LYS A 23 -0.16 9.53 -6.12
C LYS A 23 -0.87 9.83 -4.80
N GLY A 24 -0.13 10.04 -3.70
CA GLY A 24 -0.68 10.39 -2.39
C GLY A 24 -0.87 9.21 -1.43
N PHE A 25 -0.42 8.02 -1.81
CA PHE A 25 -0.38 6.89 -0.88
C PHE A 25 0.64 7.15 0.23
N LYS A 26 0.36 6.61 1.42
CA LYS A 26 1.24 6.68 2.59
C LYS A 26 1.51 5.29 3.12
N TYR A 27 2.70 5.06 3.64
CA TYR A 27 3.01 3.82 4.36
C TYR A 27 2.20 3.73 5.64
N ILE A 28 1.81 2.50 6.00
CA ILE A 28 1.12 2.19 7.27
C ILE A 28 1.81 1.02 7.98
N ASP A 29 1.70 0.99 9.30
CA ASP A 29 2.37 0.01 10.18
C ASP A 29 1.61 -1.33 10.26
N GLY A 30 1.32 -1.94 9.12
CA GLY A 30 0.72 -3.28 9.05
C GLY A 30 -0.37 -3.43 7.99
N PRO A 31 -0.79 -4.67 7.70
CA PRO A 31 -1.80 -4.92 6.70
C PRO A 31 -3.17 -4.44 7.15
N MET A 32 -3.96 -3.94 6.20
CA MET A 32 -5.34 -3.55 6.45
C MET A 32 -6.27 -4.71 6.05
N GLY A 33 -6.55 -5.59 7.00
CA GLY A 33 -7.41 -6.77 6.82
C GLY A 33 -6.64 -8.09 6.83
N ASP A 34 -7.30 -9.14 6.34
CA ASP A 34 -6.74 -10.50 6.25
C ASP A 34 -6.66 -10.94 4.78
N THR A 35 -5.69 -10.40 4.06
CA THR A 35 -5.50 -10.65 2.61
C THR A 35 -4.99 -12.07 2.32
N GLY A 36 -4.67 -12.86 3.35
CA GLY A 36 -4.26 -14.26 3.22
C GLY A 36 -2.89 -14.46 2.56
N HIS A 37 -2.13 -13.39 2.30
CA HIS A 37 -0.79 -13.47 1.71
C HIS A 37 0.25 -12.68 2.51
N CYS A 38 1.40 -13.30 2.76
CA CYS A 38 2.48 -12.70 3.56
C CYS A 38 3.66 -12.20 2.70
N SER A 39 3.54 -12.25 1.37
CA SER A 39 4.65 -11.98 0.45
C SER A 39 4.91 -10.49 0.20
N CYS A 40 3.99 -9.62 0.62
CA CYS A 40 4.06 -8.18 0.40
C CYS A 40 4.12 -7.43 1.74
N PRO A 41 5.32 -7.27 2.34
CA PRO A 41 5.44 -6.67 3.67
C PRO A 41 5.24 -5.14 3.69
N ILE A 42 5.08 -4.49 2.53
CA ILE A 42 4.88 -3.04 2.45
C ILE A 42 3.40 -2.77 2.22
N HIS A 43 2.81 -2.02 3.15
CA HIS A 43 1.40 -1.66 3.13
C HIS A 43 1.25 -0.16 2.92
N MET A 44 0.37 0.24 1.99
CA MET A 44 0.14 1.65 1.69
C MET A 44 -1.35 1.98 1.59
N LEU A 45 -1.72 3.19 2.00
CA LEU A 45 -3.09 3.67 2.02
C LEU A 45 -3.21 5.04 1.35
N LEU A 46 -4.23 5.23 0.52
CA LEU A 46 -4.65 6.50 -0.06
C LEU A 46 -6.05 6.85 0.48
N ALA A 47 -6.21 8.07 0.99
CA ALA A 47 -7.54 8.64 1.23
C ALA A 47 -8.06 9.23 -0.08
N LEU A 48 -9.29 8.86 -0.48
CA LEU A 48 -9.92 9.24 -1.75
C LEU A 48 -10.76 10.52 -1.63
#